data_AF-A1TI77-F1
#
_entry.id   AF-A1TI77-F1
#
_cell.length_a   1.000
_cell.length_b   1.000
_cell.length_c   1.000
_cell.angle_alpha   90.00
_cell.angle_beta   90.00
_cell.angle_gamma   90.00
#
_symmetry.space_group_name_H-M   'P 1'
#
loop_
_entity.id
_entity.type
_entity.pdbx_description
1 polymer ?
#
loop_
_entity_poly.entity_id
_entity_poly.type
_entity_poly.pdbx_seq_one_letter_code
_entity_poly.pdbx_strand_id
1 'polypeptide(L)'
;MPKILVFAGSTRQQSLNRRLARAAADIAHAAGADTTLLELSDFDIPLYNADLEARGTPADVVRLKEILHAHAGWIVCSPEYNGSYTALLKNTIDWASSPVAGHPVWSDGTLPFRGKVVGMLSASPGGLGGLRSQSQLAPLLINLECWLAPQAFALGHAGSAFDAQDGFVDAAHHGRVRAVVDQVLWAAGRLGT
;
A
#
# COMPACT_ATOMS: atom_id res chain seq x y z
N MET A 1 2.23 6.09 19.26
CA MET A 1 2.55 4.91 18.41
C MET A 1 2.38 5.32 16.95
N PRO A 2 3.13 4.73 16.00
CA PRO A 2 3.07 5.19 14.61
C PRO A 2 1.69 4.92 14.00
N LYS A 3 1.21 5.89 13.20
CA LYS A 3 0.04 5.71 12.34
C LYS A 3 0.43 4.90 11.11
N ILE A 4 -0.21 3.74 10.92
CA ILE A 4 0.07 2.84 9.81
C ILE A 4 -1.12 2.77 8.86
N LEU A 5 -0.86 3.01 7.59
CA LEU A 5 -1.83 2.80 6.51
C LEU A 5 -1.65 1.39 5.95
N VAL A 6 -2.74 0.67 5.71
CA VAL A 6 -2.72 -0.62 5.03
C VAL A 6 -3.69 -0.59 3.87
N PHE A 7 -3.26 -1.01 2.68
CA PHE A 7 -4.12 -0.99 1.49
C PHE A 7 -3.69 -2.01 0.44
N ALA A 8 -4.62 -2.37 -0.44
CA ALA A 8 -4.37 -3.25 -1.56
C ALA A 8 -4.47 -2.52 -2.90
N GLY A 9 -3.58 -2.84 -3.84
CA GLY A 9 -3.63 -2.38 -5.23
C GLY A 9 -4.74 -3.04 -6.06
N SER A 10 -5.91 -3.30 -5.49
CA SER A 10 -7.01 -4.04 -6.12
C SER A 10 -8.36 -3.61 -5.55
N THR A 11 -9.37 -3.47 -6.41
CA THR A 11 -10.75 -3.13 -6.01
C THR A 11 -11.74 -4.29 -6.18
N ARG A 12 -11.35 -5.40 -6.84
CA ARG A 12 -12.27 -6.54 -7.05
C ARG A 12 -12.71 -7.12 -5.71
N GLN A 13 -13.98 -7.50 -5.60
CA GLN A 13 -14.58 -7.95 -4.32
C GLN A 13 -13.85 -9.13 -3.68
N GLN A 14 -13.53 -10.16 -4.48
CA GLN A 14 -12.86 -11.38 -3.98
C GLN A 14 -11.33 -11.30 -4.01
N SER A 15 -10.75 -10.09 -3.90
CA SER A 15 -9.30 -9.90 -4.02
C SER A 15 -8.52 -10.56 -2.88
N LEU A 16 -7.62 -11.48 -3.24
CA LEU A 16 -6.69 -12.08 -2.28
C LEU A 16 -5.76 -11.04 -1.63
N ASN A 17 -5.46 -9.94 -2.33
CA ASN A 17 -4.64 -8.87 -1.79
C ASN A 17 -5.43 -7.96 -0.83
N ARG A 18 -6.75 -7.81 -1.02
CA ARG A 18 -7.61 -7.11 -0.04
C ARG A 18 -7.78 -7.94 1.23
N ARG A 19 -7.94 -9.26 1.11
CA ARG A 19 -7.92 -10.19 2.26
C ARG A 19 -6.58 -10.12 3.01
N LEU A 20 -5.46 -10.14 2.27
CA LEU A 20 -4.12 -9.98 2.84
C LEU A 20 -3.94 -8.63 3.54
N ALA A 21 -4.45 -7.53 2.96
CA ALA A 21 -4.39 -6.20 3.55
C ALA A 21 -5.18 -6.14 4.86
N ARG A 22 -6.37 -6.75 4.92
CA ARG A 22 -7.14 -6.86 6.16
C ARG A 22 -6.38 -7.62 7.24
N ALA A 23 -5.84 -8.79 6.92
CA ALA A 23 -5.03 -9.56 7.86
C ALA A 23 -3.79 -8.79 8.35
N ALA A 24 -3.10 -8.06 7.47
CA ALA A 24 -1.98 -7.22 7.88
C ALA A 24 -2.40 -6.06 8.79
N ALA A 25 -3.56 -5.44 8.53
CA ALA A 25 -4.13 -4.40 9.39
C ALA A 25 -4.49 -4.94 10.78
N ASP A 26 -5.10 -6.12 10.86
CA ASP A 26 -5.44 -6.78 12.12
C ASP A 26 -4.18 -7.10 12.94
N ILE A 27 -3.12 -7.59 12.29
CA ILE A 27 -1.82 -7.85 12.93
C ILE A 27 -1.18 -6.54 13.44
N ALA A 28 -1.21 -5.47 12.65
CA ALA A 28 -0.69 -4.16 13.05
C ALA A 28 -1.46 -3.59 14.24
N HIS A 29 -2.79 -3.70 14.23
CA HIS A 29 -3.65 -3.27 15.33
C HIS A 29 -3.38 -4.08 16.61
N ALA A 30 -3.27 -5.40 16.51
CA ALA A 30 -2.92 -6.26 17.64
C ALA A 30 -1.52 -5.97 18.22
N ALA A 31 -0.61 -5.42 17.40
CA ALA A 31 0.70 -4.94 17.83
C ALA A 31 0.68 -3.51 18.43
N GLY A 32 -0.50 -2.89 18.54
CA GLY A 32 -0.72 -1.58 19.18
C GLY A 32 -0.68 -0.38 18.23
N ALA A 33 -0.58 -0.60 16.92
CA ALA A 33 -0.55 0.50 15.96
C ALA A 33 -1.91 1.20 15.82
N ASP A 34 -1.87 2.51 15.55
CA ASP A 34 -3.05 3.24 15.05
C ASP A 34 -3.17 2.97 13.56
N THR A 35 -4.04 2.01 13.21
CA THR A 35 -4.09 1.40 11.88
C THR A 35 -5.31 1.87 11.09
N THR A 36 -5.07 2.37 9.88
CA THR A 36 -6.12 2.64 8.89
C THR A 36 -6.06 1.60 7.78
N LEU A 37 -7.15 0.86 7.58
CA LEU A 37 -7.35 0.02 6.40
C LEU A 37 -8.07 0.84 5.32
N LEU A 38 -7.40 1.11 4.21
CA LEU A 38 -7.91 1.91 3.11
C LEU A 38 -8.39 1.02 1.95
N GLU A 39 -9.60 1.27 1.47
CA GLU A 39 -10.13 0.65 0.26
C GLU A 39 -10.07 1.66 -0.90
N LEU A 40 -9.30 1.33 -1.94
CA LEU A 40 -9.16 2.21 -3.11
C LEU A 40 -10.47 2.35 -3.91
N SER A 41 -11.46 1.48 -3.67
CA SER A 41 -12.80 1.60 -4.26
C SER A 41 -13.62 2.74 -3.68
N ASP A 42 -13.20 3.32 -2.56
CA ASP A 42 -13.92 4.40 -1.88
C ASP A 42 -13.58 5.79 -2.44
N PHE A 43 -12.83 5.81 -3.54
CA PHE A 43 -12.34 7.01 -4.23
C PHE A 43 -12.75 6.97 -5.69
N ASP A 44 -13.32 8.07 -6.17
CA ASP A 44 -13.58 8.31 -7.59
C ASP A 44 -12.38 9.01 -8.22
N ILE A 45 -11.36 8.23 -8.57
CA ILE A 45 -10.12 8.73 -9.18
C ILE A 45 -10.05 8.25 -10.64
N PRO A 46 -10.08 9.16 -11.62
CA PRO A 46 -9.99 8.79 -13.03
C PRO A 46 -8.59 8.25 -13.35
N LEU A 47 -8.41 7.70 -14.55
CA LEU A 47 -7.06 7.44 -15.04
C LEU A 47 -6.30 8.78 -15.15
N TYR A 48 -5.03 8.78 -14.74
CA TYR A 48 -4.18 9.95 -14.73
C TYR A 48 -4.10 10.54 -16.13
N ASN A 49 -4.33 11.85 -16.20
CA ASN A 49 -4.24 12.63 -17.41
C ASN A 49 -3.80 14.05 -17.02
N ALA A 50 -2.68 14.51 -17.58
CA ALA A 50 -2.12 15.83 -17.28
C ALA A 50 -3.07 16.97 -17.65
N ASP A 51 -3.90 16.82 -18.70
CA ASP A 51 -4.92 17.81 -19.06
C ASP A 51 -6.08 17.82 -18.06
N LEU A 52 -6.39 16.70 -17.41
CA LEU A 52 -7.35 16.68 -16.29
C LEU A 52 -6.75 17.37 -15.07
N GLU A 53 -5.51 17.02 -14.72
CA GLU A 53 -4.78 17.64 -13.61
C GLU A 53 -4.70 19.16 -13.75
N ALA A 54 -4.31 19.65 -14.94
CA ALA A 54 -4.20 21.09 -15.23
C ALA A 54 -5.53 21.85 -15.15
N ARG A 55 -6.67 21.16 -15.32
CA ARG A 55 -8.01 21.75 -15.17
C ARG A 55 -8.53 21.74 -13.74
N GLY A 56 -7.87 21.01 -12.84
CA GLY A 56 -8.22 20.88 -11.45
C GLY A 56 -8.06 19.44 -10.95
N THR A 57 -7.29 19.27 -9.88
CA THR A 57 -7.12 17.99 -9.22
C THR A 57 -8.45 17.52 -8.59
N PRO A 58 -8.89 16.27 -8.81
CA PRO A 58 -10.11 15.74 -8.17
C PRO A 58 -10.04 15.78 -6.64
N ALA A 59 -11.17 16.03 -5.97
CA ALA A 59 -11.23 16.10 -4.51
C ALA A 59 -10.75 14.80 -3.83
N ASP A 60 -11.09 13.64 -4.40
CA ASP A 60 -10.65 12.34 -3.87
C ASP A 60 -9.15 12.11 -4.02
N VAL A 61 -8.48 12.77 -4.99
CA VAL A 61 -7.01 12.76 -5.07
C VAL A 61 -6.41 13.57 -3.92
N VAL A 62 -7.01 14.71 -3.56
CA VAL A 62 -6.57 15.51 -2.40
C VAL A 62 -6.76 14.74 -1.10
N ARG A 63 -7.93 14.11 -0.91
CA ARG A 63 -8.22 13.23 0.24
C ARG A 63 -7.24 12.06 0.32
N LEU A 64 -6.89 11.45 -0.82
CA LEU A 64 -5.89 10.38 -0.87
C LEU A 64 -4.51 10.89 -0.41
N LYS A 65 -4.07 12.06 -0.88
CA LYS A 65 -2.79 12.68 -0.46
C LYS A 65 -2.76 12.94 1.05
N GLU A 66 -3.84 13.48 1.60
CA GLU A 66 -3.99 13.72 3.05
C GLU A 66 -3.85 12.43 3.86
N ILE A 67 -4.54 11.36 3.43
CA ILE A 67 -4.45 10.05 4.08
C ILE A 67 -3.03 9.51 4.00
N LEU A 68 -2.42 9.49 2.81
CA LEU A 68 -1.04 9.00 2.63
C LEU A 68 -0.05 9.76 3.52
N HIS A 69 -0.17 11.08 3.57
CA HIS A 69 0.70 11.95 4.35
C HIS A 69 0.49 11.80 5.87
N ALA A 70 -0.73 11.57 6.34
CA ALA A 70 -1.04 11.45 7.77
C ALA A 70 -0.49 10.18 8.44
N HIS A 71 0.00 9.21 7.67
CA HIS A 71 0.56 7.96 8.18
C HIS A 71 2.08 7.98 8.02
N ALA A 72 2.83 7.57 9.04
CA ALA A 72 4.29 7.54 9.01
C ALA A 72 4.82 6.29 8.29
N GLY A 73 4.01 5.23 8.20
CA GLY A 73 4.35 4.02 7.47
C GLY A 73 3.14 3.38 6.80
N TRP A 74 3.41 2.62 5.74
CA TRP A 74 2.43 1.92 4.93
C TRP A 74 2.73 0.43 4.86
N ILE A 75 1.68 -0.36 4.70
CA ILE A 75 1.76 -1.74 4.22
C ILE A 75 0.94 -1.81 2.93
N VAL A 76 1.62 -2.02 1.81
CA VAL A 76 0.98 -2.11 0.49
C VAL A 76 0.93 -3.57 0.04
N CYS A 77 -0.28 -4.07 -0.19
CA CYS A 77 -0.52 -5.38 -0.81
C CYS A 77 -0.63 -5.20 -2.33
N SER A 78 0.44 -5.49 -3.06
CA SER A 78 0.57 -5.27 -4.51
C SER A 78 0.26 -6.54 -5.31
N PRO A 79 -0.92 -6.68 -5.94
CA PRO A 79 -1.19 -7.80 -6.84
C PRO A 79 -0.24 -7.77 -8.05
N GLU A 80 -0.09 -8.92 -8.71
CA GLU A 80 0.70 -9.03 -9.93
C GLU A 80 -0.17 -9.25 -11.16
N TYR A 81 -0.18 -8.29 -12.08
CA TYR A 81 -0.79 -8.40 -13.41
C TYR A 81 0.31 -8.41 -14.46
N ASN A 82 0.38 -9.48 -15.25
CA ASN A 82 1.35 -9.65 -16.35
C ASN A 82 2.82 -9.40 -15.94
N GLY A 83 3.18 -9.77 -14.70
CA GLY A 83 4.55 -9.62 -14.18
C GLY A 83 4.89 -8.24 -13.60
N SER A 84 3.91 -7.34 -13.45
CA SER A 84 4.07 -6.02 -12.83
C SER A 84 3.00 -5.75 -11.77
N TYR A 85 3.09 -4.62 -11.08
CA TYR A 85 2.01 -4.10 -10.24
C TYR A 85 0.81 -3.67 -11.10
N THR A 86 -0.35 -3.51 -10.45
CA THR A 86 -1.60 -3.23 -11.16
C THR A 86 -1.65 -1.81 -11.71
N ALA A 87 -2.37 -1.61 -12.80
CA ALA A 87 -2.65 -0.29 -13.35
C ALA A 87 -3.35 0.63 -12.32
N LEU A 88 -4.24 0.06 -11.49
CA LEU A 88 -4.87 0.77 -10.38
C LEU A 88 -3.82 1.33 -9.39
N LEU A 89 -2.87 0.50 -8.96
CA LEU A 89 -1.85 0.93 -8.01
C LEU A 89 -0.95 2.01 -8.62
N LYS A 90 -0.56 1.84 -9.88
CA LYS A 90 0.19 2.86 -10.62
C LYS A 90 -0.54 4.19 -10.69
N ASN A 91 -1.81 4.14 -11.11
CA ASN A 91 -2.66 5.31 -11.24
C ASN A 91 -2.84 6.05 -9.91
N THR A 92 -3.02 5.28 -8.83
CA THR A 92 -3.14 5.81 -7.46
C THR A 92 -1.88 6.58 -7.08
N ILE A 93 -0.70 6.00 -7.35
CA ILE A 93 0.59 6.63 -7.06
C ILE A 93 0.82 7.86 -7.95
N ASP A 94 0.51 7.78 -9.25
CA ASP A 94 0.69 8.89 -10.19
C ASP A 94 -0.10 10.13 -9.76
N TRP A 95 -1.39 9.97 -9.47
CA TRP A 95 -2.22 11.06 -8.94
C TRP A 95 -1.73 11.58 -7.59
N ALA A 96 -1.40 10.69 -6.67
CA ALA A 96 -0.88 11.10 -5.36
C ALA A 96 0.48 11.80 -5.48
N SER A 97 1.28 11.52 -6.52
CA SER A 97 2.59 12.16 -6.75
C SER A 97 2.54 13.44 -7.58
N SER A 98 1.39 13.77 -8.18
CA SER A 98 1.25 14.98 -9.01
C SER A 98 1.01 16.23 -8.14
N PRO A 99 1.69 17.36 -8.39
CA PRO A 99 1.46 18.59 -7.63
C PRO A 99 0.06 19.16 -7.89
N VAL A 100 -0.51 19.84 -6.89
CA VAL A 100 -1.79 20.55 -7.02
C VAL A 100 -1.52 22.03 -7.20
N ALA A 101 -1.73 22.54 -8.42
CA ALA A 101 -1.46 23.93 -8.77
C ALA A 101 -2.19 24.90 -7.84
N GLY A 102 -1.45 25.84 -7.24
CA GLY A 102 -1.99 26.84 -6.32
C GLY A 102 -2.38 26.32 -4.92
N HIS A 103 -2.19 25.03 -4.62
CA HIS A 103 -2.46 24.51 -3.29
C HIS A 103 -1.30 24.80 -2.32
N PRO A 104 -1.54 25.36 -1.12
CA PRO A 104 -0.46 25.77 -0.21
C PRO A 104 0.38 24.61 0.34
N VAL A 105 -0.20 23.41 0.41
CA VAL A 105 0.46 22.21 0.97
C VAL A 105 0.86 21.21 -0.13
N TRP A 106 0.06 21.10 -1.19
CA TRP A 106 0.17 20.00 -2.16
C TRP A 106 0.87 20.43 -3.44
N SER A 107 1.58 21.56 -3.42
CA SER A 107 2.44 22.02 -4.51
C SER A 107 3.68 21.14 -4.69
N ASP A 108 4.08 20.42 -3.64
CA ASP A 108 5.12 19.40 -3.67
C ASP A 108 4.49 18.02 -3.87
N GLY A 109 4.71 17.44 -5.05
CA GLY A 109 4.19 16.14 -5.43
C GLY A 109 4.73 14.98 -4.60
N THR A 110 5.95 15.07 -4.05
CA THR A 110 6.52 13.96 -3.27
C THR A 110 6.19 14.04 -1.78
N LEU A 111 5.55 15.12 -1.30
CA LEU A 111 5.17 15.30 0.10
C LEU A 111 4.33 14.16 0.72
N PRO A 112 3.41 13.49 -0.01
CA PRO A 112 2.70 12.34 0.55
C PRO A 112 3.60 11.12 0.81
N PHE A 113 4.73 11.00 0.10
CA PHE A 113 5.59 9.81 0.06
C PHE A 113 6.92 9.97 0.79
N ARG A 114 7.43 11.20 0.85
CA ARG A 114 8.75 11.49 1.42
C ARG A 114 8.84 10.97 2.85
N GLY A 115 9.87 10.17 3.11
CA GLY A 115 10.17 9.64 4.44
C GLY A 115 9.27 8.49 4.90
N LYS A 116 8.25 8.12 4.12
CA LYS A 116 7.29 7.06 4.50
C LYS A 116 7.95 5.70 4.50
N VAL A 117 7.76 4.96 5.60
CA VAL A 117 8.26 3.59 5.72
C VAL A 117 7.27 2.62 5.09
N VAL A 118 7.66 1.88 4.06
CA VAL A 118 6.76 1.00 3.30
C VAL A 118 7.16 -0.47 3.41
N GLY A 119 6.24 -1.29 3.95
CA GLY A 119 6.28 -2.74 3.86
C GLY A 119 5.51 -3.24 2.65
N MET A 120 6.10 -4.17 1.90
CA MET A 120 5.46 -4.74 0.72
C MET A 120 4.99 -6.16 0.98
N LEU A 121 3.73 -6.39 0.60
CA LEU A 121 3.08 -7.70 0.60
C LEU A 121 2.50 -7.96 -0.79
N SER A 122 2.27 -9.22 -1.12
CA SER A 122 1.47 -9.57 -2.30
C SER A 122 0.86 -10.96 -2.11
N ALA A 123 -0.25 -11.23 -2.78
CA ALA A 123 -0.87 -12.53 -2.86
C ALA A 123 -1.22 -12.91 -4.30
N SER A 124 -0.96 -14.16 -4.68
CA SER A 124 -1.32 -14.70 -5.99
C SER A 124 -1.75 -16.17 -5.87
N PRO A 125 -2.68 -16.66 -6.73
CA PRO A 125 -2.91 -18.10 -6.88
C PRO A 125 -1.66 -18.86 -7.35
N GLY A 126 -0.77 -18.20 -8.09
CA GLY A 126 0.48 -18.77 -8.56
C GLY A 126 1.55 -18.85 -7.47
N GLY A 127 2.48 -19.79 -7.60
CA GLY A 127 3.49 -20.08 -6.57
C GLY A 127 4.47 -18.93 -6.26
N LEU A 128 4.66 -17.99 -7.19
CA LEU A 128 5.52 -16.81 -6.95
C LEU A 128 4.87 -15.73 -6.08
N GLY A 129 3.57 -15.84 -5.78
CA GLY A 129 2.90 -14.96 -4.81
C GLY A 129 2.83 -13.47 -5.18
N GLY A 130 3.26 -13.07 -6.38
CA GLY A 130 3.35 -11.67 -6.80
C GLY A 130 4.73 -11.03 -6.60
N LEU A 131 5.79 -11.82 -6.44
CA LEU A 131 7.16 -11.35 -6.23
C LEU A 131 7.64 -10.33 -7.28
N ARG A 132 7.23 -10.46 -8.55
CA ARG A 132 7.67 -9.52 -9.61
C ARG A 132 6.98 -8.17 -9.48
N SER A 133 5.72 -8.17 -9.04
CA SER A 133 5.00 -6.94 -8.69
C SER A 133 5.74 -6.13 -7.63
N GLN A 134 6.19 -6.76 -6.54
CA GLN A 134 6.99 -6.10 -5.50
C GLN A 134 8.32 -5.58 -6.06
N SER A 135 9.00 -6.39 -6.87
CA SER A 135 10.30 -6.04 -7.47
C SER A 135 10.20 -4.82 -8.40
N GLN A 136 9.08 -4.65 -9.09
CA GLN A 136 8.84 -3.47 -9.95
C GLN A 136 8.31 -2.27 -9.17
N LEU A 137 7.55 -2.47 -8.09
CA LEU A 137 7.02 -1.39 -7.26
C LEU A 137 8.14 -0.71 -6.44
N ALA A 138 9.11 -1.48 -5.96
CA ALA A 138 10.21 -0.98 -5.14
C ALA A 138 10.94 0.25 -5.73
N PRO A 139 11.46 0.23 -6.98
CA PRO A 139 12.15 1.38 -7.54
C PRO A 139 11.25 2.62 -7.67
N LEU A 140 9.95 2.45 -7.93
CA LEU A 140 8.99 3.56 -7.97
C LEU A 140 8.84 4.22 -6.61
N LEU A 141 8.72 3.43 -5.53
CA LEU A 141 8.61 3.96 -4.17
C LEU A 141 9.91 4.64 -3.70
N ILE A 142 11.07 4.07 -4.04
CA ILE A 142 12.38 4.70 -3.76
C ILE A 142 12.52 6.04 -4.48
N ASN A 143 12.08 6.12 -5.75
CA ASN A 143 12.07 7.36 -6.51
C ASN A 143 11.17 8.44 -5.87
N LEU A 144 10.14 8.02 -5.13
CA LEU A 144 9.26 8.89 -4.35
C LEU A 144 9.75 9.13 -2.90
N GLU A 145 11.03 8.85 -2.63
CA GLU A 145 11.67 9.10 -1.34
C GLU A 145 11.09 8.29 -0.16
N CYS A 146 10.45 7.14 -0.44
CA CYS A 146 10.02 6.18 0.59
C CYS A 146 11.19 5.34 1.10
N TRP A 147 11.13 4.95 2.38
CA TRP A 147 12.01 3.96 3.00
C TRP A 147 11.38 2.57 2.90
N LEU A 148 11.98 1.65 2.15
CA LEU A 148 11.44 0.30 2.04
C LEU A 148 11.92 -0.57 3.20
N ALA A 149 10.98 -1.25 3.87
CA ALA A 149 11.31 -2.30 4.81
C ALA A 149 12.10 -3.41 4.08
N PRO A 150 13.26 -3.86 4.61
CA PRO A 150 14.08 -4.87 3.94
C PRO A 150 13.35 -6.20 3.72
N GLN A 151 12.43 -6.55 4.62
CA GLN A 151 11.63 -7.76 4.48
C GLN A 151 10.30 -7.47 3.78
N ALA A 152 10.06 -8.21 2.70
CA ALA A 152 8.79 -8.29 2.02
C ALA A 152 8.31 -9.75 2.00
N PHE A 153 7.02 -9.97 1.74
CA PHE A 153 6.47 -11.33 1.64
C PHE A 153 5.48 -11.47 0.49
N ALA A 154 5.73 -12.45 -0.38
CA ALA A 154 4.87 -12.81 -1.49
C ALA A 154 4.16 -14.14 -1.18
N LEU A 155 2.87 -14.07 -0.90
CA LEU A 155 2.02 -15.22 -0.56
C LEU A 155 1.60 -15.96 -1.83
N GLY A 156 2.32 -17.05 -2.14
CA GLY A 156 1.97 -17.99 -3.19
C GLY A 156 0.77 -18.87 -2.82
N HIS A 157 0.12 -19.46 -3.82
CA HIS A 157 -1.02 -20.37 -3.63
C HIS A 157 -2.13 -19.77 -2.75
N ALA A 158 -2.32 -18.45 -2.84
CA ALA A 158 -3.15 -17.69 -1.89
C ALA A 158 -4.65 -18.06 -1.93
N GLY A 159 -5.10 -18.81 -2.94
CA GLY A 159 -6.48 -19.31 -3.02
C GLY A 159 -6.89 -20.23 -1.87
N SER A 160 -5.92 -20.93 -1.25
CA SER A 160 -6.14 -21.82 -0.10
C SER A 160 -5.40 -21.36 1.16
N ALA A 161 -4.85 -20.14 1.18
CA ALA A 161 -4.05 -19.64 2.29
C ALA A 161 -4.90 -19.11 3.46
N PHE A 162 -6.19 -18.86 3.22
CA PHE A 162 -7.11 -18.27 4.18
C PHE A 162 -8.29 -19.20 4.46
N ASP A 163 -8.75 -19.22 5.71
CA ASP A 163 -9.95 -19.92 6.14
C ASP A 163 -11.23 -19.13 5.83
N ALA A 164 -12.38 -19.60 6.36
CA ALA A 164 -13.68 -18.98 6.17
C ALA A 164 -13.88 -17.68 6.97
N GLN A 165 -13.02 -17.41 7.95
CA GLN A 165 -13.02 -16.23 8.80
C GLN A 165 -11.90 -15.24 8.39
N ASP A 166 -11.30 -15.42 7.22
CA ASP A 166 -10.17 -14.65 6.71
C ASP A 166 -8.87 -14.79 7.52
N GLY A 167 -8.78 -15.78 8.41
CA GLY A 167 -7.56 -16.16 9.12
C GLY A 167 -6.60 -16.97 8.24
N PHE A 168 -5.30 -16.95 8.54
CA PHE A 168 -4.33 -17.78 7.84
C PHE A 168 -4.44 -19.25 8.27
N VAL A 169 -4.52 -20.16 7.30
CA VAL A 169 -4.50 -21.61 7.56
C VAL A 169 -3.14 -22.08 8.07
N ASP A 170 -2.06 -21.53 7.49
CA ASP A 170 -0.68 -21.82 7.90
C ASP A 170 -0.14 -20.70 8.81
N ALA A 171 0.25 -21.07 10.02
CA ALA A 171 0.86 -20.17 11.00
C ALA A 171 2.15 -19.51 10.47
N ALA A 172 2.87 -20.15 9.54
CA ALA A 172 4.03 -19.57 8.88
C ALA A 172 3.65 -18.34 8.04
N HIS A 173 2.49 -18.33 7.36
CA HIS A 173 2.02 -17.15 6.62
C HIS A 173 1.77 -15.98 7.55
N HIS A 174 1.08 -16.22 8.67
CA HIS A 174 0.89 -15.20 9.71
C HIS A 174 2.24 -14.65 10.21
N GLY A 175 3.20 -15.53 10.53
CA GLY A 175 4.53 -15.13 10.99
C GLY A 175 5.30 -14.28 9.97
N ARG A 176 5.20 -14.60 8.67
CA ARG A 176 5.84 -13.83 7.60
C ARG A 176 5.21 -12.46 7.39
N VAL A 177 3.87 -12.34 7.45
CA VAL A 177 3.18 -11.05 7.39
C VAL A 177 3.53 -10.21 8.62
N ARG A 178 3.49 -10.81 9.81
CA ARG A 178 3.88 -10.14 11.05
C ARG A 178 5.31 -9.60 11.00
N ALA A 179 6.26 -10.36 10.43
CA ALA A 179 7.63 -9.88 10.31
C ALA A 179 7.75 -8.60 9.45
N VAL A 180 6.93 -8.46 8.40
CA VAL A 180 6.85 -7.22 7.60
C VAL A 180 6.23 -6.09 8.43
N VAL A 181 5.12 -6.35 9.12
CA VAL A 181 4.44 -5.38 10.00
C VAL A 181 5.39 -4.86 11.07
N ASP A 182 6.08 -5.75 11.80
CA ASP A 182 6.96 -5.41 12.91
C ASP A 182 8.13 -4.52 12.44
N GLN A 183 8.70 -4.76 11.24
CA GLN A 183 9.73 -3.89 10.68
C GLN A 183 9.21 -2.51 10.33
N VAL A 184 8.01 -2.41 9.74
CA VAL A 184 7.38 -1.12 9.43
C VAL A 184 7.12 -0.34 10.72
N LEU A 185 6.57 -0.98 11.75
CA LEU A 185 6.32 -0.35 13.05
C LEU A 185 7.61 0.14 13.70
N TRP A 186 8.65 -0.72 13.70
CA TRP A 186 9.95 -0.40 14.28
C TRP A 186 10.61 0.80 13.60
N ALA A 187 10.59 0.84 12.26
CA ALA A 187 11.22 1.89 11.47
C ALA A 187 10.40 3.17 11.49
N ALA A 188 9.07 3.11 11.33
CA ALA A 188 8.20 4.29 11.39
C ALA A 188 8.30 5.00 12.75
N GLY A 189 8.43 4.24 13.85
CA GLY A 189 8.62 4.81 15.18
C GLY A 189 10.00 5.46 15.42
N ARG A 190 11.00 5.20 14.56
CA ARG A 190 12.38 5.71 14.70
C ARG A 190 12.75 6.77 13.69
N LEU A 191 12.26 6.63 12.46
CA LEU A 191 12.54 7.54 11.37
C LEU A 191 11.65 8.78 11.41
N GLY A 192 10.55 8.75 12.18
CA GLY A 192 9.79 9.89 12.65
C GLY A 192 9.77 11.08 11.68
N THR A 193 9.10 10.90 10.54
CA THR A 193 8.78 12.00 9.61
C THR A 193 7.34 12.43 9.79
#